data_AF-A0A9E4VPC2-F1
#
_entry.id   AF-A0A9E4VPC2-F1
#
_cell.length_a   1.000
_cell.length_b   1.000
_cell.length_c   1.000
_cell.angle_alpha   90.00
_cell.angle_beta   90.00
_cell.angle_gamma   90.00
#
_symmetry.space_group_name_H-M   'P 1'
#
loop_
_entity.id
_entity.type
_entity.pdbx_description
1 polymer ?
#
loop_
_entity_poly.entity_id
_entity_poly.type
_entity_poly.pdbx_seq_one_letter_code
_entity_poly.pdbx_strand_id
1 'polypeptide(L)'
;MNENVLAAIDVGSSKICTLVAEATPDEDLRVLGIGITPADGVKKGMVDNIQGATAAISESIERAERSSGTKIVSAYVNISGNHATSLNNRGTSTIPGKQRPIAEEDIERALEGARDMSLPTNREVLHSIARFFVVDGQEQVTDPVGM
;
A
#
# COMPACT_ATOMS: atom_id res chain seq x y z
N MET A 1 -19.56 -1.85 -6.06
CA MET A 1 -18.52 -1.60 -7.07
C MET A 1 -18.24 -2.94 -7.72
N ASN A 2 -18.05 -3.02 -9.04
CA ASN A 2 -17.58 -4.27 -9.65
C ASN A 2 -16.21 -4.64 -9.05
N GLU A 3 -15.91 -5.93 -8.91
CA GLU A 3 -14.64 -6.40 -8.30
C GLU A 3 -13.39 -5.86 -9.00
N ASN A 4 -13.52 -5.47 -10.27
CA ASN A 4 -12.41 -4.97 -11.09
C ASN A 4 -12.28 -3.44 -11.09
N VAL A 5 -13.15 -2.71 -10.40
CA VAL A 5 -13.08 -1.24 -10.34
C VAL A 5 -12.34 -0.80 -9.09
N LEU A 6 -11.35 0.05 -9.29
CA LEU A 6 -10.46 0.57 -8.27
C LEU A 6 -10.58 2.08 -8.22
N ALA A 7 -10.52 2.64 -7.01
CA ALA A 7 -10.35 4.07 -6.81
C ALA A 7 -9.03 4.36 -6.11
N ALA A 8 -8.36 5.42 -6.53
CA ALA A 8 -7.15 5.93 -5.90
C ALA A 8 -7.31 7.42 -5.58
N ILE A 9 -6.90 7.85 -4.39
CA ILE A 9 -6.93 9.24 -3.94
C ILE A 9 -5.51 9.67 -3.59
N ASP A 10 -5.01 10.64 -4.35
CA ASP A 10 -3.77 11.35 -4.06
C ASP A 10 -4.07 12.64 -3.29
N VAL A 11 -3.72 12.67 -2.01
CA VAL A 11 -3.89 13.82 -1.10
C VAL A 11 -2.59 14.63 -1.05
N GLY A 12 -2.40 15.48 -2.06
CA GLY A 12 -1.25 16.38 -2.14
C GLY A 12 -1.49 17.71 -1.42
N SER A 13 -0.39 18.42 -1.10
CA SER A 13 -0.47 19.79 -0.52
C SER A 13 -0.76 20.89 -1.55
N SER A 14 -0.79 20.57 -2.85
CA SER A 14 -1.13 21.52 -3.93
C SER A 14 -2.48 21.18 -4.57
N LYS A 15 -2.75 19.89 -4.77
CA LYS A 15 -3.98 19.37 -5.35
C LYS A 15 -4.35 18.06 -4.68
N ILE A 16 -5.63 17.75 -4.69
CA ILE A 16 -6.16 16.42 -4.40
C ILE A 16 -6.70 15.84 -5.71
N CYS A 17 -6.34 14.60 -6.01
CA CYS A 17 -6.71 13.91 -7.23
C CYS A 17 -7.33 12.55 -6.91
N THR A 18 -8.58 12.34 -7.30
CA THR A 18 -9.24 11.04 -7.25
C THR A 18 -9.32 10.46 -8.67
N LEU A 19 -8.90 9.21 -8.82
CA LEU A 19 -8.98 8.43 -10.05
C LEU A 19 -9.88 7.21 -9.83
N VAL A 20 -10.69 6.89 -10.82
CA VAL A 20 -11.44 5.63 -10.92
C VAL A 20 -10.94 4.90 -12.15
N ALA A 21 -10.54 3.65 -11.99
CA ALA A 21 -10.03 2.81 -13.06
C ALA A 21 -10.65 1.41 -13.00
N GLU A 22 -10.73 0.75 -14.15
CA GLU A 22 -11.09 -0.66 -14.28
C GLU A 22 -9.83 -1.45 -14.63
N ALA A 23 -9.56 -2.51 -13.87
CA ALA A 23 -8.57 -3.51 -14.21
C ALA A 23 -9.10 -4.39 -15.34
N THR A 24 -8.38 -4.42 -16.45
CA THR A 24 -8.70 -5.25 -17.61
C THR A 24 -8.20 -6.69 -17.40
N PRO A 25 -8.69 -7.68 -18.18
CA PRO A 25 -8.19 -9.05 -18.10
C PRO A 25 -6.68 -9.21 -18.35
N ASP A 26 -6.07 -8.25 -19.05
CA ASP A 26 -4.64 -8.24 -19.38
C ASP A 26 -3.79 -7.50 -18.31
N GLU A 27 -4.34 -7.28 -17.11
CA GLU A 27 -3.75 -6.54 -15.99
C GLU A 27 -3.45 -5.04 -16.25
N ASP A 28 -3.88 -4.50 -17.40
CA ASP A 28 -3.83 -3.06 -17.67
C ASP A 28 -4.94 -2.30 -16.91
N LEU A 29 -4.68 -1.03 -16.59
CA LEU A 29 -5.65 -0.13 -15.96
C LEU A 29 -6.28 0.83 -16.98
N ARG A 30 -7.61 0.76 -17.13
CA ARG A 30 -8.38 1.71 -17.93
C ARG A 30 -9.00 2.78 -17.04
N VAL A 31 -8.63 4.03 -17.24
CA VAL A 31 -9.23 5.16 -16.49
C VAL A 31 -10.68 5.37 -16.93
N LEU A 32 -11.60 5.34 -15.95
CA LEU A 32 -13.02 5.59 -16.13
C LEU A 32 -13.40 7.03 -15.76
N GLY A 33 -12.74 7.60 -14.75
CA GLY A 33 -13.04 8.95 -14.29
C GLY A 33 -11.92 9.58 -13.47
N ILE A 34 -11.95 10.90 -13.41
CA ILE A 34 -10.98 11.73 -12.72
C ILE A 34 -11.68 12.90 -12.02
N GLY A 35 -11.20 13.23 -10.83
CA GLY A 35 -11.61 14.41 -10.09
C GLY A 35 -10.39 15.10 -9.49
N ILE A 36 -10.12 16.32 -9.93
CA ILE A 36 -9.02 17.14 -9.41
C ILE A 36 -9.62 18.36 -8.74
N THR A 37 -9.14 18.67 -7.54
CA THR A 37 -9.51 19.84 -6.76
C THR A 37 -8.24 20.48 -6.19
N PRO A 38 -8.13 21.83 -6.13
CA PRO A 38 -7.07 22.47 -5.36
C PRO A 38 -7.06 21.96 -3.92
N ALA A 39 -5.87 21.73 -3.36
CA ALA A 39 -5.80 21.29 -1.97
C ALA A 39 -6.19 22.44 -1.03
N ASP A 40 -7.01 22.13 -0.04
CA ASP A 40 -7.26 22.98 1.12
C ASP A 40 -7.05 22.14 2.38
N GLY A 41 -6.50 22.74 3.42
CA GLY A 41 -6.28 22.08 4.71
C GLY A 41 -5.21 20.99 4.77
N VAL A 42 -4.34 20.88 3.75
CA VAL A 42 -3.21 19.94 3.70
C VAL A 42 -1.91 20.68 3.39
N LYS A 43 -0.91 20.57 4.26
CA LYS A 43 0.43 21.16 4.08
C LYS A 43 1.53 20.19 4.48
N LYS A 44 2.52 20.00 3.59
CA LYS A 44 3.69 19.13 3.82
C LYS A 44 3.30 17.70 4.23
N GLY A 45 2.22 17.18 3.66
CA GLY A 45 1.68 15.86 3.98
C GLY A 45 0.94 15.77 5.33
N MET A 46 0.65 16.91 5.97
CA MET A 46 -0.10 16.97 7.23
C MET A 46 -1.42 17.70 7.02
N VAL A 47 -2.47 17.23 7.70
CA VAL A 47 -3.76 17.94 7.76
C VAL A 47 -3.62 19.10 8.76
N ASP A 48 -3.71 20.34 8.30
CA ASP A 48 -3.68 21.55 9.15
C ASP A 48 -5.08 22.15 9.39
N ASN A 49 -6.02 21.90 8.47
CA ASN A 49 -7.44 22.25 8.61
C ASN A 49 -8.30 21.07 8.15
N ILE A 50 -8.92 20.37 9.11
CA ILE A 50 -9.71 19.17 8.84
C ILE A 50 -10.95 19.46 7.99
N GLN A 51 -11.58 20.62 8.15
CA GLN A 51 -12.76 21.00 7.37
C GLN A 51 -12.38 21.26 5.90
N GLY A 52 -11.29 21.99 5.67
CA GLY A 52 -10.76 22.25 4.33
C GLY A 52 -10.36 20.96 3.61
N ALA A 53 -9.62 20.08 4.30
CA ALA A 53 -9.21 18.79 3.76
C ALA A 53 -10.42 17.91 3.42
N THR A 54 -11.40 17.84 4.33
CA THR A 54 -12.64 17.06 4.11
C THR A 54 -13.41 17.55 2.89
N ALA A 55 -13.58 18.87 2.75
CA ALA A 55 -14.29 19.46 1.63
C ALA A 55 -13.57 19.20 0.30
N ALA A 56 -12.26 19.43 0.25
CA ALA A 56 -11.48 19.27 -0.98
C ALA A 56 -11.38 17.80 -1.42
N ILE A 57 -11.24 16.85 -0.47
CA ILE A 57 -11.30 15.41 -0.75
C ILE A 57 -12.67 15.03 -1.29
N SER A 58 -13.75 15.44 -0.60
CA SER A 58 -15.12 15.12 -1.01
C SER A 58 -15.43 15.65 -2.42
N GLU A 59 -15.02 16.88 -2.71
CA GLU A 59 -15.20 17.47 -4.04
C GLU A 59 -14.43 16.69 -5.12
N SER A 60 -13.21 16.23 -4.83
CA SER A 60 -12.45 15.41 -5.78
C SER A 60 -13.13 14.07 -6.05
N ILE A 61 -13.69 13.44 -5.01
CA ILE A 61 -14.44 12.17 -5.10
C ILE A 61 -15.69 12.38 -5.96
N GLU A 62 -16.51 13.40 -5.67
CA GLU A 62 -17.73 13.69 -6.42
C GLU A 62 -17.47 13.93 -7.91
N ARG A 63 -16.37 14.62 -8.26
CA ARG A 63 -15.97 14.85 -9.65
C ARG A 63 -15.56 13.54 -10.34
N ALA A 64 -14.83 12.67 -9.65
CA ALA A 64 -14.42 11.37 -10.18
C ALA A 64 -15.62 10.41 -10.36
N GLU A 65 -16.56 10.39 -9.40
CA GLU A 65 -17.80 9.62 -9.50
C GLU A 65 -18.68 10.12 -10.65
N ARG A 66 -18.81 11.43 -10.80
CA ARG A 66 -19.60 12.03 -11.89
C ARG A 66 -19.01 11.74 -13.28
N SER A 67 -17.69 11.76 -13.41
CA SER A 67 -17.03 11.47 -14.70
C SER A 67 -17.00 9.97 -15.04
N SER A 68 -16.91 9.10 -14.03
CA SER A 68 -16.91 7.62 -14.21
C SER A 68 -18.29 6.99 -14.23
N GLY A 69 -19.34 7.70 -13.76
CA GLY A 69 -20.65 7.11 -13.51
C GLY A 69 -20.67 6.05 -12.41
N THR A 70 -19.59 5.96 -11.60
CA THR A 70 -19.41 4.92 -10.60
C THR A 70 -19.34 5.52 -9.20
N LYS A 71 -20.07 4.93 -8.25
CA LYS A 71 -19.97 5.31 -6.83
C LYS A 71 -18.70 4.71 -6.20
N ILE A 72 -17.91 5.54 -5.54
CA ILE A 72 -16.72 5.15 -4.79
C ILE A 72 -17.14 4.65 -3.40
N VAL A 73 -16.78 3.40 -3.06
CA VAL A 73 -17.08 2.76 -1.76
C VAL A 73 -15.82 2.36 -0.98
N SER A 74 -14.71 2.18 -1.69
CA SER A 74 -13.38 1.92 -1.16
C SER A 74 -12.36 2.62 -2.05
N ALA A 75 -11.20 2.96 -1.50
CA ALA A 75 -10.13 3.60 -2.24
C ALA A 75 -8.76 3.28 -1.65
N TYR A 76 -7.76 3.26 -2.51
CA TYR A 76 -6.36 3.37 -2.10
C TYR A 76 -6.02 4.83 -1.90
N VAL A 77 -5.45 5.17 -0.75
CA VAL A 77 -5.06 6.55 -0.44
C VAL A 77 -3.55 6.58 -0.29
N ASN A 78 -2.89 7.54 -0.92
CA ASN A 78 -1.46 7.70 -0.71
C ASN A 78 -1.17 8.26 0.69
N ILE A 79 -0.03 7.84 1.24
CA ILE A 79 0.54 8.45 2.44
C ILE A 79 1.80 9.18 2.00
N SER A 80 1.85 10.47 2.28
CA SER A 80 2.97 11.33 1.89
C SER A 80 3.39 12.22 3.06
N GLY A 81 4.67 12.61 3.09
CA GLY A 81 5.22 13.51 4.10
C GLY A 81 6.33 12.89 4.94
N ASN A 82 6.91 13.72 5.81
CA ASN A 82 8.14 13.38 6.55
C ASN A 82 7.93 12.41 7.73
N HIS A 83 6.70 11.97 7.95
CA HIS A 83 6.34 11.04 9.02
C HIS A 83 6.41 9.57 8.57
N ALA A 84 6.50 9.31 7.26
CA ALA A 84 6.76 7.97 6.73
C ALA A 84 8.26 7.63 6.85
N THR A 85 8.56 6.44 7.36
CA THR A 85 9.94 5.94 7.48
C THR A 85 10.01 4.50 7.02
N SER A 86 11.15 4.11 6.44
CA SER A 86 11.44 2.71 6.10
C SER A 86 12.49 2.14 7.04
N LEU A 87 12.31 0.88 7.42
CA LEU A 87 13.20 0.13 8.31
C LEU A 87 13.39 -1.25 7.70
N ASN A 88 14.63 -1.75 7.74
CA ASN A 88 14.90 -3.14 7.39
C ASN A 88 14.86 -3.97 8.67
N ASN A 89 14.10 -5.07 8.64
CA ASN A 89 14.08 -6.06 9.70
C ASN A 89 14.36 -7.46 9.12
N ARG A 90 14.71 -8.41 9.99
CA ARG A 90 14.94 -9.80 9.61
C ARG A 90 14.12 -10.71 10.51
N GLY A 91 13.38 -11.63 9.88
CA GLY A 91 12.78 -12.77 10.57
C GLY A 91 13.61 -14.03 10.31
N THR A 92 13.37 -15.07 11.09
CA THR A 92 14.05 -16.35 10.94
C THR A 92 13.05 -17.46 11.14
N SER A 93 13.13 -18.48 10.29
CA SER A 93 12.33 -19.70 10.38
C SER A 93 13.28 -20.89 10.40
N THR A 94 13.06 -21.82 11.33
CA THR A 94 13.86 -23.05 11.42
C THR A 94 13.18 -24.15 10.63
N ILE A 95 13.91 -24.74 9.69
CA ILE A 95 13.43 -25.85 8.87
C ILE A 95 13.60 -27.17 9.64
N PRO A 96 12.52 -27.91 9.93
CA PRO A 96 12.60 -29.12 10.73
C PRO A 96 13.10 -30.31 9.89
N GLY A 97 14.17 -30.95 10.36
CA GLY A 97 14.75 -32.14 9.74
C GLY A 97 15.81 -31.82 8.69
N LYS A 98 16.90 -32.61 8.66
CA LYS A 98 18.11 -32.33 7.86
C LYS A 98 17.93 -32.36 6.34
N GLN A 99 16.81 -32.89 5.83
CA GLN A 99 16.57 -33.07 4.40
C GLN A 99 15.13 -32.70 3.99
N ARG A 100 14.42 -31.94 4.83
CA ARG A 100 13.11 -31.43 4.44
C ARG A 100 13.34 -30.19 3.56
N PRO A 101 12.82 -30.15 2.33
CA PRO A 101 12.87 -28.94 1.51
C PRO A 101 12.12 -27.79 2.20
N ILE A 102 12.55 -26.57 1.92
CA ILE A 102 11.87 -25.37 2.39
C ILE A 102 10.47 -25.31 1.76
N ALA A 103 9.44 -25.20 2.59
CA ALA A 103 8.04 -25.10 2.16
C ALA A 103 7.53 -23.64 2.26
N GLU A 104 6.40 -23.34 1.62
CA GLU A 104 5.79 -22.01 1.68
C GLU A 104 5.51 -21.56 3.11
N GLU A 105 5.09 -22.47 4.00
CA GLU A 105 4.83 -22.14 5.40
C GLU A 105 6.12 -21.76 6.15
N ASP A 106 7.28 -22.23 5.69
CA ASP A 106 8.57 -21.80 6.25
C ASP A 106 8.86 -20.35 5.91
N ILE A 107 8.47 -19.92 4.70
CA ILE A 107 8.58 -18.55 4.20
C ILE A 107 7.63 -17.63 4.91
N GLU A 108 6.36 -18.03 5.04
CA GLU A 108 5.36 -17.27 5.77
C GLU A 108 5.83 -17.00 7.20
N ARG A 109 6.32 -18.02 7.92
CA ARG A 109 6.87 -17.84 9.27
C ARG A 109 8.09 -16.92 9.32
N ALA A 110 8.99 -17.00 8.34
CA ALA A 110 10.13 -16.09 8.26
C ALA A 110 9.68 -14.65 8.01
N LEU A 111 8.67 -14.44 7.14
CA LEU A 111 8.10 -13.13 6.85
C LEU A 111 7.31 -12.56 8.02
N GLU A 112 6.56 -13.41 8.75
CA GLU A 112 5.89 -13.03 10.00
C GLU A 112 6.90 -12.54 11.03
N GLY A 113 7.97 -13.29 11.28
CA GLY A 113 9.05 -12.84 12.17
C GLY A 113 9.75 -11.57 11.68
N ALA A 114 9.80 -11.33 10.36
CA ALA A 114 10.36 -10.10 9.81
C ALA A 114 9.41 -8.90 9.99
N ARG A 115 8.10 -9.14 10.02
CA ARG A 115 7.06 -8.14 10.28
C ARG A 115 6.90 -7.85 11.77
N ASP A 116 7.20 -8.83 12.63
CA ASP A 116 7.15 -8.68 14.07
C ASP A 116 8.32 -7.80 14.56
N MET A 117 8.03 -6.51 14.68
CA MET A 117 8.96 -5.52 15.17
C MET A 117 8.32 -4.69 16.26
N SER A 118 9.06 -4.46 17.35
CA SER A 118 8.63 -3.57 18.42
C SER A 118 8.65 -2.13 17.90
N LEU A 119 7.47 -1.59 17.61
CA LEU A 119 7.30 -0.19 17.25
C LEU A 119 6.92 0.64 18.48
N PRO A 120 7.36 1.91 18.54
CA PRO A 120 6.76 2.90 19.43
C PRO A 120 5.23 2.93 19.26
N THR A 121 4.50 3.21 20.33
CA THR A 121 3.01 3.22 20.34
C THR A 121 2.37 4.22 19.38
N ASN A 122 3.15 5.17 18.85
CA ASN A 122 2.71 6.15 17.86
C ASN A 122 3.12 5.81 16.42
N ARG A 123 3.49 4.55 16.14
CA ARG A 123 3.88 4.08 14.82
C ARG A 123 3.16 2.78 14.47
N GLU A 124 2.88 2.62 13.18
CA GLU A 124 2.21 1.47 12.61
C GLU A 124 2.92 1.04 11.32
N VAL A 125 2.92 -0.26 11.03
CA VAL A 125 3.44 -0.79 9.78
C VAL A 125 2.40 -0.60 8.69
N LEU A 126 2.70 0.22 7.68
CA LEU A 126 1.81 0.47 6.54
C LEU A 126 2.01 -0.56 5.41
N HIS A 127 3.24 -1.00 5.19
CA HIS A 127 3.59 -1.93 4.12
C HIS A 127 4.88 -2.69 4.44
N SER A 128 5.02 -3.90 3.90
CA SER A 128 6.23 -4.72 4.04
C SER A 128 6.59 -5.33 2.69
N ILE A 129 7.87 -5.27 2.32
CA ILE A 129 8.38 -5.81 1.06
C ILE A 129 9.49 -6.80 1.41
N ALA A 130 9.31 -8.06 1.01
CA ALA A 130 10.36 -9.06 1.09
C ALA A 130 11.49 -8.69 0.10
N ARG A 131 12.72 -8.60 0.60
CA ARG A 131 13.87 -8.20 -0.23
C ARG A 131 14.63 -9.41 -0.77
N PHE A 132 15.00 -10.31 0.14
CA PHE A 132 15.70 -11.54 -0.15
C PHE A 132 15.69 -12.45 1.08
N PHE A 133 16.01 -13.72 0.87
CA PHE A 133 16.23 -14.73 1.88
C PHE A 133 17.72 -15.07 1.99
N VAL A 134 18.10 -15.63 3.14
CA VAL A 134 19.43 -16.20 3.37
C VAL A 134 19.24 -17.65 3.77
N VAL A 135 19.82 -18.57 3.01
CA VAL A 135 19.70 -20.03 3.25
C VAL A 135 21.11 -20.57 3.47
N ASP A 136 21.41 -21.12 4.65
CA ASP A 136 22.71 -21.71 5.00
C ASP A 136 23.94 -20.84 4.64
N GLY A 137 23.80 -19.52 4.77
CA GLY A 137 24.85 -18.54 4.46
C GLY A 137 24.89 -18.08 2.99
N GLN A 138 24.09 -18.67 2.11
CA GLN A 138 23.84 -18.13 0.77
C GLN A 138 22.90 -16.93 0.87
N GLU A 139 23.41 -15.75 0.55
CA GLU A 139 22.64 -14.51 0.54
C GLU A 139 21.89 -14.27 -0.77
N GLN A 140 20.92 -13.34 -0.75
CA GLN A 140 20.20 -12.85 -1.93
C GLN A 140 19.35 -13.91 -2.66
N VAL A 141 18.89 -14.93 -1.95
CA VAL A 141 17.96 -15.92 -2.52
C VAL A 141 16.59 -15.27 -2.69
N THR A 142 16.03 -15.30 -3.90
CA THR A 142 14.72 -14.67 -4.20
C THR A 142 13.56 -15.59 -3.87
N ASP A 143 13.66 -16.85 -4.25
CA ASP A 143 12.67 -17.90 -3.99
C ASP A 143 13.40 -19.14 -3.46
N PRO A 144 13.38 -19.37 -2.14
CA PRO A 144 14.02 -20.54 -1.54
C PRO A 144 13.10 -21.77 -1.48
N VAL A 145 11.85 -21.71 -1.96
CA VAL A 145 10.93 -22.86 -1.88
C VAL A 145 11.50 -24.04 -2.66
N GLY A 146 11.55 -25.20 -2.01
CA GLY A 146 12.09 -26.43 -2.57
C GLY A 146 13.62 -26.58 -2.47
N MET A 147 14.36 -25.56 -1.99
CA MET A 147 15.76 -25.69 -1.61
C MET A 147 15.93 -26.56 -0.35
#